data_AF-A0AAD6KVP9-F1
#
_entry.id   AF-A0AAD6KVP9-F1
#
_cell.length_a   1.000
_cell.length_b   1.000
_cell.length_c   1.000
_cell.angle_alpha   90.00
_cell.angle_beta   90.00
_cell.angle_gamma   90.00
#
_symmetry.space_group_name_H-M   'P 1'
#
loop_
_entity.id
_entity.type
_entity.pdbx_description
1 polymer ?
#
loop_
_entity_poly.entity_id
_entity_poly.type
_entity_poly.pdbx_seq_one_letter_code
_entity_poly.pdbx_strand_id
1 'polypeptide(L)'
;MQFSFEDVHMFLFKPKLNVLLNLVGLHYCIFCLEMPADRVMDTLVGCNIVEHKVHVKWWKLGRWFHGFRMRDECCSCWVSLEDLLTGKGEEVLGVLHRGAVHEVFRVEISISNPKSTSWCQSTQGEG
;
A
#
# COMPACT_ATOMS: atom_id res chain seq x y z
N MET A 1 -19.43 15.90 -2.39
CA MET A 1 -19.23 15.83 -0.94
C MET A 1 -17.76 15.43 -0.75
N GLN A 2 -16.92 16.32 -0.22
CA GLN A 2 -15.52 16.00 0.11
C GLN A 2 -15.45 15.79 1.62
N PHE A 3 -14.75 14.73 2.05
CA PHE A 3 -14.45 14.52 3.46
C PHE A 3 -13.31 15.45 3.86
N SER A 4 -13.45 16.12 5.00
CA SER A 4 -12.35 16.87 5.61
C SER A 4 -11.35 15.92 6.29
N PHE A 5 -10.20 16.46 6.71
CA PHE A 5 -9.25 15.71 7.51
C PHE A 5 -9.87 15.23 8.84
N GLU A 6 -10.69 16.08 9.47
CA GLU A 6 -11.42 15.78 10.69
C GLU A 6 -12.41 14.63 10.50
N ASP A 7 -13.09 14.57 9.34
CA ASP A 7 -13.97 13.46 9.01
C ASP A 7 -13.19 12.15 8.86
N VAL A 8 -12.05 12.17 8.15
CA VAL A 8 -11.19 10.98 8.00
C VAL A 8 -10.70 10.50 9.36
N HIS A 9 -10.26 11.42 10.22
CA HIS A 9 -9.84 11.09 11.58
C HIS A 9 -11.01 10.49 12.40
N MET A 10 -12.21 11.05 12.28
CA MET A 10 -13.37 10.58 13.02
C MET A 10 -13.90 9.22 12.53
N PHE A 11 -13.82 8.94 11.23
CA PHE A 11 -14.48 7.77 10.63
C PHE A 11 -13.54 6.68 10.14
N LEU A 12 -12.34 7.00 9.67
CA LEU A 12 -11.42 6.06 9.03
C LEU A 12 -10.20 5.74 9.89
N PHE A 13 -9.83 6.58 10.86
CA PHE A 13 -8.73 6.31 11.81
C PHE A 13 -9.26 5.82 13.16
N LYS A 14 -9.80 4.60 13.18
CA LYS A 14 -10.14 3.91 14.43
C LYS A 14 -9.42 2.57 14.53
N PRO A 15 -8.90 2.21 15.72
CA PRO A 15 -8.15 0.97 15.91
C PRO A 15 -8.98 -0.30 15.75
N LYS A 16 -10.30 -0.21 15.98
CA LYS A 16 -11.22 -1.35 15.78
C LYS A 16 -11.70 -1.51 14.33
N LEU A 17 -11.37 -0.57 13.45
CA LEU A 17 -11.75 -0.67 12.04
C LEU A 17 -10.84 -1.63 11.29
N ASN A 18 -11.35 -2.09 10.15
CA ASN A 18 -10.56 -2.85 9.21
C ASN A 18 -9.38 -2.00 8.71
N VAL A 19 -8.17 -2.57 8.70
CA VAL A 19 -6.96 -1.85 8.26
C VAL A 19 -7.07 -1.33 6.82
N LEU A 20 -7.86 -1.96 5.94
CA LEU A 20 -8.11 -1.45 4.59
C LEU A 20 -8.83 -0.10 4.61
N LEU A 21 -9.73 0.11 5.58
CA LEU A 21 -10.38 1.41 5.76
C LEU A 21 -9.39 2.45 6.31
N ASN A 22 -8.51 2.04 7.24
CA ASN A 22 -7.43 2.93 7.69
C ASN A 22 -6.51 3.31 6.51
N LEU A 23 -6.18 2.35 5.64
CA LEU A 23 -5.35 2.57 4.45
C LEU A 23 -6.04 3.52 3.45
N VAL A 24 -7.34 3.38 3.22
CA VAL A 24 -8.11 4.30 2.38
C VAL A 24 -8.08 5.71 2.96
N GLY A 25 -8.26 5.85 4.28
CA GLY A 25 -8.16 7.15 4.96
C GLY A 25 -6.76 7.77 4.81
N LEU A 26 -5.71 6.97 4.99
CA LEU A 26 -4.33 7.39 4.82
C LEU A 26 -4.05 7.88 3.40
N HIS A 27 -4.43 7.09 2.41
CA HIS A 27 -4.27 7.43 0.99
C HIS A 27 -5.03 8.71 0.63
N TYR A 28 -6.26 8.87 1.12
CA TYR A 28 -7.05 10.07 0.89
C TYR A 28 -6.41 11.32 1.51
N CYS A 29 -5.89 11.23 2.73
CA CYS A 29 -5.17 12.32 3.38
C CYS A 29 -3.96 12.79 2.56
N ILE A 30 -3.14 11.85 2.08
CA ILE A 30 -1.90 12.17 1.36
C ILE A 30 -2.21 12.74 -0.04
N PHE A 31 -3.09 12.10 -0.80
CA PHE A 31 -3.23 12.37 -2.23
C PHE A 31 -4.43 13.21 -2.61
N CYS A 32 -5.48 13.26 -1.78
CA CYS A 32 -6.67 14.05 -2.07
C CYS A 32 -6.75 15.32 -1.23
N LEU A 33 -6.26 15.26 0.02
CA LEU A 33 -6.21 16.43 0.91
C LEU A 33 -4.82 17.09 0.95
N GLU A 34 -3.80 16.47 0.35
CA GLU A 34 -2.41 16.97 0.32
C GLU A 34 -1.87 17.29 1.72
N MET A 35 -2.27 16.49 2.70
CA MET A 35 -1.86 16.68 4.08
C MET A 35 -0.39 16.34 4.26
N PRO A 36 0.36 17.14 5.04
CA PRO A 36 1.76 16.87 5.29
C PRO A 36 1.91 15.60 6.14
N ALA A 37 2.90 14.77 5.79
CA ALA A 37 3.01 13.40 6.29
C ALA A 37 3.23 13.34 7.82
N ASP A 38 3.90 14.33 8.39
CA ASP A 38 4.10 14.52 9.83
C ASP A 38 2.76 14.68 10.58
N ARG A 39 1.87 15.54 10.09
CA ARG A 39 0.55 15.75 10.70
C ARG A 39 -0.32 14.50 10.63
N VAL A 40 -0.23 13.74 9.53
CA VAL A 40 -0.93 12.46 9.41
C VAL A 40 -0.33 11.42 10.36
N MET A 41 1.00 11.37 10.47
CA MET A 41 1.71 10.48 11.39
C MET A 41 1.27 10.68 12.84
N ASP A 42 1.28 11.92 13.32
CA ASP A 42 0.84 12.26 14.69
C ASP A 42 -0.59 11.78 14.96
N THR A 43 -1.46 11.87 13.96
CA THR A 43 -2.85 11.41 14.05
C THR A 43 -2.94 9.89 14.11
N LEU A 44 -2.16 9.18 13.30
CA LEU A 44 -2.09 7.71 13.36
C LEU A 44 -1.55 7.22 14.72
N VAL A 45 -0.54 7.90 15.27
CA VAL A 45 0.03 7.62 16.59
C VAL A 45 -1.03 7.83 17.67
N GLY A 46 -1.71 8.98 17.66
CA GLY A 46 -2.79 9.29 18.59
C GLY A 46 -3.97 8.32 18.50
N CYS A 47 -4.23 7.75 17.32
CA CYS A 47 -5.26 6.73 17.11
C CYS A 47 -4.81 5.29 17.43
N ASN A 48 -3.53 5.08 17.73
CA ASN A 48 -2.90 3.78 17.96
C ASN A 48 -3.09 2.79 16.79
N ILE A 49 -2.87 3.27 15.55
CA ILE A 49 -3.02 2.46 14.32
C ILE A 49 -1.76 2.43 13.43
N VAL A 50 -0.67 3.06 13.85
CA VAL A 50 0.60 3.12 13.08
C VAL A 50 1.15 1.74 12.70
N GLU A 51 1.06 0.78 13.62
CA GLU A 51 1.57 -0.58 13.43
C GLU A 51 0.65 -1.47 12.60
N HIS A 52 -0.54 -1.01 12.23
CA HIS A 52 -1.45 -1.80 11.40
C HIS A 52 -0.80 -2.08 10.04
N LYS A 53 -0.74 -3.36 9.65
CA LYS A 53 -0.07 -3.81 8.43
C LYS A 53 -1.05 -4.30 7.38
N VAL A 54 -0.70 -4.05 6.13
CA VAL A 54 -1.32 -4.66 4.96
C VAL A 54 -0.27 -5.39 4.16
N HIS A 55 -0.68 -6.47 3.53
CA HIS A 55 0.11 -7.16 2.54
C HIS A 55 -0.28 -6.66 1.17
N VAL A 56 0.70 -6.15 0.42
CA VAL A 56 0.48 -5.65 -0.93
C VAL A 56 1.26 -6.52 -1.89
N LYS A 57 0.55 -7.06 -2.87
CA LYS A 57 1.13 -7.69 -4.06
C LYS A 57 0.83 -6.84 -5.27
N TRP A 58 1.82 -6.67 -6.12
CA TRP A 58 1.61 -6.02 -7.41
C TRP A 58 2.45 -6.71 -8.46
N TRP A 59 1.93 -6.68 -9.69
CA TRP A 59 2.60 -7.31 -10.81
C TRP A 59 3.02 -6.25 -11.81
N LYS A 60 4.32 -6.25 -12.12
CA LYS A 60 4.93 -5.34 -13.06
C LYS A 60 5.12 -5.99 -14.42
N LEU A 61 4.80 -5.24 -15.47
CA LEU A 61 5.19 -5.54 -16.83
C LEU A 61 6.71 -5.47 -16.94
N GLY A 62 7.30 -6.53 -17.47
CA GLY A 62 8.72 -6.58 -17.75
C GLY A 62 9.13 -5.46 -18.69
N ARG A 63 10.14 -4.69 -18.26
CA ARG A 63 10.66 -3.54 -18.99
C ARG A 63 11.38 -3.98 -20.28
N TRP A 64 11.41 -3.09 -21.26
CA TRP A 64 12.26 -3.30 -22.45
C TRP A 64 13.71 -2.98 -22.10
N PHE A 65 14.61 -3.91 -22.42
CA PHE A 65 16.03 -3.76 -22.18
C PHE A 65 16.81 -4.36 -23.36
N HIS A 66 17.65 -3.55 -24.01
CA HIS A 66 18.42 -3.95 -25.19
C HIS A 66 17.59 -4.61 -26.30
N GLY A 67 16.38 -4.11 -26.55
CA GLY A 67 15.48 -4.64 -27.59
C GLY A 67 14.72 -5.91 -27.22
N PHE A 68 14.92 -6.45 -26.02
CA PHE A 68 14.17 -7.59 -25.50
C PHE A 68 13.21 -7.15 -24.38
N ARG A 69 12.01 -7.73 -24.35
CA ARG A 69 11.08 -7.56 -23.23
C ARG A 69 11.52 -8.46 -22.07
N MET A 70 11.82 -7.88 -20.92
CA MET A 70 12.09 -8.63 -19.71
C MET A 70 10.85 -9.39 -19.21
N ARG A 71 11.06 -10.31 -18.28
CA ARG A 71 9.96 -11.05 -17.65
C ARG A 71 9.13 -10.12 -16.78
N ASP A 72 7.83 -10.39 -16.70
CA ASP A 72 6.96 -9.77 -15.71
C ASP A 72 7.37 -10.17 -14.29
N GLU A 73 7.26 -9.23 -13.35
CA GLU A 73 7.70 -9.39 -11.97
C GLU A 73 6.48 -9.41 -11.03
N CYS A 74 6.43 -10.37 -10.10
CA CYS A 74 5.51 -10.33 -8.95
C CYS A 74 6.29 -9.77 -7.75
N CYS A 75 5.86 -8.62 -7.26
CA CYS A 75 6.37 -8.02 -6.03
C CYS A 75 5.37 -8.27 -4.90
N SER A 76 5.85 -8.52 -3.70
CA SER A 76 5.04 -8.85 -2.52
C SER A 76 5.74 -8.30 -1.28
N CYS A 77 5.04 -7.49 -0.50
CA CYS A 77 5.60 -7.02 0.77
C CYS A 77 4.51 -6.74 1.81
N TRP A 78 4.89 -6.88 3.08
CA TRP A 78 4.12 -6.36 4.19
C TRP A 78 4.58 -4.93 4.48
N VAL A 79 3.62 -4.02 4.66
CA VAL A 79 3.88 -2.61 4.93
C VAL A 79 2.97 -2.15 6.06
N SER A 80 3.49 -1.40 7.02
CA SER A 80 2.67 -0.73 8.04
C SER A 80 2.11 0.60 7.54
N LEU A 81 1.12 1.17 8.22
CA LEU A 81 0.66 2.54 7.93
C LEU A 81 1.77 3.58 8.17
N GLU A 82 2.65 3.33 9.15
CA GLU A 82 3.86 4.14 9.38
C GLU A 82 4.82 4.06 8.18
N ASP A 83 5.08 2.86 7.67
CA ASP A 83 6.01 2.65 6.56
C ASP A 83 5.57 3.44 5.31
N LEU A 84 4.26 3.60 5.09
CA LEU A 84 3.70 4.39 3.98
C LEU A 84 3.87 5.90 4.13
N LEU A 85 4.05 6.40 5.35
CA LEU A 85 4.37 7.81 5.62
C LEU A 85 5.87 8.07 5.70
N THR A 86 6.68 7.01 5.78
CA THR A 86 8.14 7.08 5.74
C THR A 86 8.65 6.67 4.36
N GLY A 87 9.91 6.96 4.06
CA GLY A 87 10.51 6.57 2.77
C GLY A 87 10.55 5.04 2.54
N LYS A 88 10.32 4.22 3.56
CA LYS A 88 10.34 2.75 3.46
C LYS A 88 9.23 2.20 2.56
N GLY A 89 8.08 2.86 2.54
CA GLY A 89 6.90 2.45 1.77
C GLY A 89 6.71 3.20 0.46
N GLU A 90 7.69 3.99 -0.01
CA GLU A 90 7.53 4.87 -1.18
C GLU A 90 7.07 4.11 -2.44
N GLU A 91 7.66 2.94 -2.69
CA GLU A 91 7.27 2.11 -3.84
C GLU A 91 5.81 1.68 -3.76
N VAL A 92 5.40 1.16 -2.60
CA VAL A 92 4.02 0.69 -2.36
C VAL A 92 3.05 1.86 -2.44
N LEU A 93 3.40 2.99 -1.83
CA LEU A 93 2.59 4.20 -1.86
C LEU A 93 2.39 4.68 -3.30
N GLY A 94 3.45 4.65 -4.12
CA GLY A 94 3.38 4.96 -5.54
C GLY A 94 2.50 3.98 -6.34
N VAL A 95 2.51 2.69 -6.00
CA VAL A 95 1.61 1.68 -6.60
C VAL A 95 0.16 1.94 -6.19
N LEU A 96 -0.11 2.23 -4.93
CA LEU A 96 -1.46 2.52 -4.43
C LEU A 96 -2.02 3.80 -5.05
N HIS A 97 -1.17 4.81 -5.24
CA HIS A 97 -1.57 6.09 -5.83
C HIS A 97 -1.85 5.99 -7.33
N ARG A 98 -0.91 5.42 -8.08
CA ARG A 98 -1.03 5.34 -9.55
C ARG A 98 -2.01 4.25 -9.99
N GLY A 99 -2.19 3.21 -9.16
CA GLY A 99 -2.98 2.04 -9.51
C GLY A 99 -2.33 1.18 -10.59
N ALA A 100 -3.14 0.44 -11.34
CA ALA A 100 -2.71 -0.41 -12.45
C ALA A 100 -2.47 0.41 -13.74
N VAL A 101 -1.67 1.47 -13.63
CA VAL A 101 -1.38 2.43 -14.69
C VAL A 101 0.14 2.59 -14.78
N HIS A 102 0.69 2.36 -15.98
CA HIS A 102 2.13 2.41 -16.28
C HIS A 102 2.97 1.39 -15.51
N GLU A 103 3.29 0.28 -16.17
CA GLU A 103 4.11 -0.83 -15.67
C GLU A 103 3.43 -1.73 -14.64
N VAL A 104 2.36 -1.34 -13.92
CA VAL A 104 1.62 -2.24 -13.02
C VAL A 104 0.30 -2.65 -13.66
N PHE A 105 0.01 -3.95 -13.76
CA PHE A 105 -1.25 -4.42 -14.35
C PHE A 105 -2.25 -4.96 -13.32
N ARG A 106 -1.78 -5.34 -12.13
CA ARG A 106 -2.63 -5.80 -11.03
C ARG A 106 -2.04 -5.39 -9.69
N VAL A 107 -2.92 -5.03 -8.76
CA VAL A 107 -2.61 -4.85 -7.34
C VAL A 107 -3.58 -5.70 -6.54
N GLU A 108 -3.07 -6.39 -5.53
CA GLU A 108 -3.85 -7.18 -4.57
C GLU A 108 -3.43 -6.74 -3.16
N ILE A 109 -4.42 -6.41 -2.34
CA ILE A 109 -4.21 -5.96 -0.96
C ILE A 109 -4.93 -6.94 -0.04
N SER A 110 -4.22 -7.49 0.95
CA SER A 110 -4.78 -8.43 1.91
C SER A 110 -4.34 -8.12 3.34
N ILE A 111 -5.13 -8.56 4.32
CA ILE A 111 -4.91 -8.32 5.75
C ILE A 111 -4.31 -9.55 6.44
N SER A 112 -4.63 -10.73 5.91
CA SER A 112 -4.07 -12.02 6.32
C SER A 112 -3.12 -12.52 5.24
N ASN A 113 -2.22 -13.43 5.62
CA ASN A 113 -1.32 -14.08 4.68
C ASN A 113 -2.17 -14.91 3.71
N PRO A 114 -2.37 -14.47 2.45
CA PRO A 114 -3.22 -15.21 1.54
C PRO A 114 -2.50 -16.52 1.23
N LYS A 115 -3.21 -17.65 1.28
CA LYS A 115 -2.67 -18.90 0.74
C LYS A 115 -2.18 -18.59 -0.68
N SER A 116 -0.90 -18.86 -0.93
CA SER A 116 -0.21 -18.49 -2.16
C SER A 116 -1.12 -18.75 -3.37
N THR A 117 -1.51 -17.69 -4.06
CA THR A 117 -2.16 -17.80 -5.35
C THR A 117 -1.10 -18.29 -6.33
N SER A 118 -1.45 -19.27 -7.19
CA SER A 118 -0.52 -19.97 -8.10
C SER A 118 0.34 -19.07 -9.00
N TRP A 119 -0.04 -17.79 -9.12
CA TRP A 119 0.59 -16.75 -9.90
C TRP A 119 1.89 -16.18 -9.30
N CYS A 120 2.17 -16.42 -8.01
CA CYS A 120 3.42 -16.01 -7.35
C CYS A 120 4.13 -17.22 -6.71
N GLN A 121 4.27 -18.32 -7.46
CA GLN A 121 5.26 -19.34 -7.10
C GLN A 121 6.66 -18.80 -7.44
N SER A 122 7.24 -18.05 -6.51
CA SER A 122 8.70 -18.00 -6.40
C SER A 122 9.16 -19.36 -5.86
N THR A 123 10.10 -19.98 -6.56
CA THR A 123 10.84 -21.16 -6.08
C THR A 123 11.46 -20.82 -4.73
N GLN A 124 10.93 -21.35 -3.64
CA GLN A 124 11.71 -21.51 -2.42
C GLN A 124 12.83 -22.48 -2.77
N GLY A 125 14.04 -21.95 -2.98
CA GLY A 125 15.25 -22.76 -2.93
C GLY A 125 15.44 -23.20 -1.49
N GLU A 126 15.19 -24.48 -1.21
CA GLU A 126 15.81 -25.16 -0.09
C GLU A 126 17.32 -25.19 -0.37
N GLY A 127 18.11 -24.62 0.54
CA GLY A 127 19.57 -24.62 0.54
C GLY A 127 20.07 -24.38 1.96
#